data_AF-A0A453SJZ1-F1
#
_entry.id   AF-A0A453SJZ1-F1
#
_cell.length_a   1.000
_cell.length_b   1.000
_cell.length_c   1.000
_cell.angle_alpha   90.00
_cell.angle_beta   90.00
_cell.angle_gamma   90.00
#
_symmetry.space_group_name_H-M   'P 1'
#
loop_
_entity.id
_entity.type
_entity.pdbx_description
1 polymer ?
#
loop_
_entity_poly.entity_id
_entity_poly.type
_entity_poly.pdbx_seq_one_letter_code
_entity_poly.pdbx_strand_id
1 'polypeptide(L)'
;MVSSIAAVFNNPNWPKGKVFDEDSWSDEDLCRKGEDWYFLSKTLAEREAFAYAAKTGLDVVTICPSLVIGPLMQSTVNASSNILLNYLKGG
;
A
#
# COMPACT_ATOMS: atom_id res chain seq x y z
N MET A 1 1.76 -7.79 -10.08
CA MET A 1 2.13 -6.40 -9.75
C MET A 1 2.33 -6.30 -8.24
N VAL A 2 3.39 -5.62 -7.79
CA VAL A 2 3.70 -5.51 -6.35
C VAL A 2 3.11 -4.23 -5.78
N SER A 3 1.98 -4.36 -5.10
CA SER A 3 1.31 -3.26 -4.40
C SER A 3 1.88 -3.11 -2.98
N SER A 4 1.04 -2.83 -1.99
CA SER A 4 1.39 -2.70 -0.57
C SER A 4 0.11 -2.75 0.27
N ILE A 5 0.22 -3.13 1.55
CA ILE A 5 -0.85 -2.96 2.52
C ILE A 5 -1.36 -1.51 2.59
N ALA A 6 -0.53 -0.53 2.20
CA ALA A 6 -0.93 0.88 2.09
C ALA A 6 -2.09 1.13 1.11
N ALA A 7 -2.36 0.23 0.17
CA ALA A 7 -3.52 0.28 -0.72
C ALA A 7 -4.81 -0.30 -0.11
N VAL A 8 -4.72 -0.92 1.08
CA VAL A 8 -5.79 -1.75 1.68
C VAL A 8 -6.41 -1.09 2.90
N PHE A 9 -5.60 -0.60 3.86
CA PHE A 9 -6.10 -0.31 5.21
C PHE A 9 -6.44 1.16 5.50
N ASN A 10 -6.02 2.11 4.66
CA ASN A 10 -6.14 3.53 4.98
C ASN A 10 -7.55 4.07 4.64
N ASN A 11 -8.55 3.60 5.37
CA ASN A 11 -9.95 3.93 5.15
C ASN A 11 -10.63 4.32 6.48
N PRO A 12 -11.07 5.59 6.65
CA PRO A 12 -11.62 6.07 7.91
C PRO A 12 -13.05 5.58 8.16
N ASN A 13 -13.74 5.14 7.10
CA ASN A 13 -15.12 4.67 7.13
C ASN A 13 -15.21 3.15 7.32
N TRP A 14 -14.11 2.50 7.70
CA TRP A 14 -14.09 1.04 7.83
C TRP A 14 -15.01 0.55 8.97
N PRO A 15 -15.88 -0.45 8.74
CA PRO A 15 -16.79 -0.95 9.76
C PRO A 15 -16.04 -1.48 10.99
N LYS A 16 -16.47 -1.09 12.19
CA LYS A 16 -15.91 -1.61 13.44
C LYS A 16 -16.07 -3.13 13.52
N GLY A 17 -14.98 -3.83 13.80
CA GLY A 17 -14.97 -5.29 13.92
C GLY A 17 -14.87 -6.04 12.59
N LYS A 18 -14.87 -5.35 11.43
CA LYS A 18 -14.56 -5.97 10.14
C LYS A 18 -13.04 -6.04 9.95
N VAL A 19 -12.52 -7.23 9.72
CA VAL A 19 -11.10 -7.45 9.37
C VAL A 19 -10.83 -6.96 7.95
N PHE A 20 -9.63 -6.44 7.69
CA PHE A 20 -9.19 -6.12 6.33
C PHE A 20 -8.86 -7.40 5.56
N ASP A 21 -9.32 -7.45 4.32
CA ASP A 21 -9.16 -8.55 3.36
C ASP A 21 -8.79 -7.99 1.98
N GLU A 22 -8.66 -8.84 0.97
CA GLU A 22 -8.29 -8.47 -0.40
C GLU A 22 -9.36 -7.63 -1.13
N ASP A 23 -10.58 -7.56 -0.61
CA ASP A 23 -11.65 -6.69 -1.11
C ASP A 23 -11.57 -5.27 -0.53
N SER A 24 -10.64 -5.03 0.41
CA SER A 24 -10.48 -3.78 1.12
C SER A 24 -9.60 -2.78 0.35
N TRP A 25 -10.00 -1.51 0.37
CA TRP A 25 -9.29 -0.43 -0.31
C TRP A 25 -9.11 0.79 0.59
N SER A 26 -7.93 1.40 0.49
CA SER A 26 -7.63 2.72 1.03
C SER A 26 -8.45 3.80 0.34
N ASP A 27 -8.80 4.84 1.11
CA ASP A 27 -9.56 5.99 0.65
C ASP A 27 -8.60 7.01 0.00
N GLU A 28 -8.75 7.22 -1.32
CA GLU A 28 -7.87 8.11 -2.10
C GLU A 28 -7.96 9.57 -1.66
N ASP A 29 -9.15 10.05 -1.27
CA ASP A 29 -9.36 11.43 -0.84
C ASP A 29 -8.73 11.68 0.53
N LEU A 30 -8.81 10.71 1.43
CA LEU A 30 -8.10 10.74 2.70
C LEU A 30 -6.59 10.78 2.45
N CYS A 31 -6.06 9.88 1.63
CA CYS A 31 -4.62 9.86 1.32
C CYS A 31 -4.16 11.20 0.72
N ARG A 32 -5.00 11.83 -0.12
CA ARG A 32 -4.69 13.14 -0.72
C ARG A 32 -4.73 14.27 0.31
N LYS A 33 -5.72 14.28 1.20
CA LYS A 33 -5.86 15.29 2.27
C LYS A 33 -4.76 15.19 3.32
N GLY A 34 -4.33 13.98 3.65
CA GLY A 34 -3.25 13.70 4.60
C GLY A 34 -1.86 13.82 4.01
N GLU A 35 -1.73 14.12 2.71
CA GLU A 35 -0.45 14.11 1.98
C GLU A 35 0.29 12.75 2.09
N ASP A 36 -0.45 11.65 2.25
CA ASP A 36 0.05 10.28 2.31
C ASP A 36 0.40 9.78 0.89
N TRP A 37 1.35 10.44 0.24
CA TRP A 37 1.66 10.24 -1.18
C TRP A 37 2.05 8.80 -1.51
N TYR A 38 2.70 8.09 -0.60
CA TYR A 38 3.01 6.67 -0.77
C TYR A 38 1.74 5.82 -0.85
N PHE A 39 0.79 6.03 0.06
CA PHE A 39 -0.47 5.30 0.11
C PHE A 39 -1.31 5.59 -1.13
N LEU A 40 -1.43 6.87 -1.49
CA LEU A 40 -2.13 7.29 -2.70
C LEU A 40 -1.52 6.66 -3.95
N SER A 41 -0.19 6.71 -4.07
CA SER A 41 0.51 6.15 -5.24
C SER A 41 0.30 4.65 -5.39
N LYS A 42 0.35 3.89 -4.28
CA LYS A 42 0.13 2.44 -4.29
C LYS A 42 -1.31 2.08 -4.64
N THR A 43 -2.27 2.79 -4.05
CA THR A 43 -3.70 2.61 -4.32
C THR A 43 -4.03 2.86 -5.80
N LEU A 44 -3.60 4.01 -6.34
CA LEU A 44 -3.85 4.39 -7.73
C LEU A 44 -3.18 3.43 -8.73
N ALA A 45 -1.92 3.06 -8.47
CA ALA A 45 -1.20 2.14 -9.35
C ALA A 45 -1.89 0.77 -9.42
N GLU A 46 -2.38 0.25 -8.30
CA GLU A 46 -3.03 -1.06 -8.25
C GLU A 46 -4.38 -1.04 -8.96
N ARG A 47 -5.19 0.00 -8.73
CA ARG A 47 -6.44 0.22 -9.45
C ARG A 47 -6.24 0.32 -10.95
N GLU A 48 -5.23 1.07 -11.40
CA GLU A 48 -4.94 1.20 -12.82
C GLU A 48 -4.41 -0.11 -13.41
N ALA A 49 -3.65 -0.91 -12.66
CA ALA A 49 -3.22 -2.23 -13.11
C ALA A 49 -4.42 -3.15 -13.40
N PHE A 50 -5.41 -3.17 -12.51
CA PHE A 50 -6.66 -3.94 -12.74
C PHE A 50 -7.52 -3.35 -13.86
N ALA A 51 -7.65 -2.02 -13.94
CA ALA A 51 -8.40 -1.36 -15.01
C ALA A 51 -7.77 -1.64 -16.39
N TYR A 52 -6.44 -1.63 -16.47
CA TYR A 52 -5.69 -1.96 -17.68
C TYR A 52 -5.84 -3.44 -18.05
N ALA A 53 -5.77 -4.35 -17.07
CA ALA A 53 -6.01 -5.78 -17.26
C ALA A 53 -7.39 -6.04 -17.85
N ALA A 54 -8.44 -5.42 -17.29
CA ALA A 54 -9.81 -5.54 -17.78
C ALA A 54 -9.99 -5.02 -19.23
N LYS A 55 -9.27 -3.95 -19.60
CA LYS A 55 -9.29 -3.39 -20.97
C LYS A 55 -8.55 -4.24 -21.99
N THR A 56 -7.48 -4.92 -21.58
CA THR A 56 -6.54 -5.61 -22.47
C THR A 56 -6.72 -7.13 -22.50
N GLY A 57 -7.48 -7.69 -21.55
CA GLY A 57 -7.60 -9.14 -21.36
C GLY A 57 -6.34 -9.77 -20.76
N LEU A 58 -5.44 -8.97 -20.17
CA LEU A 58 -4.29 -9.50 -19.44
C LEU A 58 -4.72 -10.15 -18.13
N ASP A 59 -4.10 -11.28 -17.80
CA ASP A 59 -4.21 -11.89 -16.48
C ASP A 59 -3.23 -11.20 -15.52
N VAL A 60 -3.76 -10.47 -14.54
CA VAL A 60 -2.97 -9.68 -13.59
C VAL A 60 -3.32 -10.09 -12.17
N VAL A 61 -2.29 -10.48 -11.44
CA VAL A 61 -2.35 -10.72 -9.99
C VAL A 61 -1.57 -9.64 -9.27
N THR A 62 -2.11 -9.16 -8.15
CA THR A 62 -1.43 -8.22 -7.25
C THR A 62 -1.07 -8.90 -5.94
N ILE A 63 0.00 -8.42 -5.30
CA ILE A 63 0.35 -8.80 -3.93
C ILE A 63 0.48 -7.54 -3.07
N CYS A 64 -0.05 -7.57 -1.85
CA CYS A 64 -0.09 -6.43 -0.94
C CYS A 64 0.74 -6.70 0.33
N PRO A 65 2.08 -6.67 0.25
CA PRO A 65 2.94 -6.89 1.41
C PRO A 65 2.77 -5.79 2.46
N SER A 66 2.89 -6.17 3.73
CA SER A 66 2.92 -5.25 4.87
C SER A 66 4.32 -4.65 5.06
N LEU A 67 4.76 -4.40 6.30
CA LEU A 67 6.12 -3.97 6.56
C LEU A 67 7.10 -5.13 6.28
N VAL A 68 7.91 -4.98 5.23
CA VAL A 68 8.93 -5.95 4.87
C VAL A 68 10.23 -5.61 5.61
N ILE A 69 10.66 -6.49 6.51
CA ILE A 69 11.85 -6.33 7.34
C ILE A 69 12.79 -7.51 7.10
N GLY A 70 14.07 -7.23 6.91
CA GLY A 70 15.11 -8.24 6.70
C GLY A 70 16.43 -7.60 6.27
N PRO A 71 17.47 -8.41 6.00
CA PRO A 71 18.74 -7.92 5.50
C PRO A 71 18.57 -7.11 4.22
N LEU A 72 19.16 -5.92 4.18
CA LEU A 72 19.14 -5.04 3.01
C LEU A 72 20.30 -5.44 2.10
N MET A 73 19.98 -5.87 0.87
CA MET A 73 21.01 -6.13 -0.13
C MET A 73 21.51 -4.83 -0.78
N GLN A 74 20.67 -3.79 -0.80
CA GLN A 74 21.01 -2.48 -1.33
C GLN A 74 21.58 -1.56 -0.25
N SER A 75 22.38 -0.56 -0.66
CA SER A 75 22.98 0.42 0.24
C SER A 75 22.01 1.49 0.77
N THR A 76 20.82 1.61 0.18
CA THR A 76 19.82 2.61 0.54
C THR A 76 18.67 2.03 1.35
N VAL A 77 18.14 2.83 2.27
CA VAL A 77 17.00 2.45 3.11
C VAL A 77 15.72 2.47 2.27
N ASN A 78 14.96 1.37 2.27
CA ASN A 78 13.66 1.30 1.62
C ASN A 78 12.54 1.82 2.56
N ALA A 79 11.33 2.02 2.02
CA ALA A 79 10.22 2.59 2.78
C ALA A 79 9.93 1.84 4.09
N SER A 80 9.83 0.51 4.05
CA SER A 80 9.55 -0.32 5.24
C SER A 80 10.67 -0.23 6.29
N SER A 81 11.93 -0.25 5.87
CA SER A 81 13.08 -0.12 6.76
C SER A 81 13.21 1.30 7.33
N ASN A 82 12.76 2.32 6.58
CA ASN A 82 12.75 3.70 7.06
C ASN A 82 11.74 3.87 8.21
N ILE A 83 10.56 3.25 8.11
CA ILE A 83 9.57 3.23 9.19
C ILE A 83 10.18 2.61 10.45
N LEU A 84 10.85 1.46 10.32
CA LEU A 84 11.54 0.82 11.45
C LEU A 84 12.64 1.72 12.02
N LEU A 85 13.46 2.33 11.18
CA LEU A 85 14.54 3.22 11.60
C LEU A 85 14.04 4.43 12.36
N ASN A 86 12.97 5.08 11.89
CA ASN A 86 12.34 6.23 12.56
C ASN A 86 11.79 5.82 13.92
N TYR A 87 11.14 4.67 14.00
CA TYR A 87 10.66 4.12 15.26
C TYR A 87 11.80 3.92 16.28
N LEU A 88 12.90 3.30 15.85
CA LEU A 88 14.07 3.07 16.71
C LEU A 88 14.78 4.36 17.15
N LYS A 89 14.66 5.44 16.36
CA LYS A 89 15.22 6.76 16.68
C LYS A 89 14.30 7.61 17.56
N GLY A 90 13.12 7.11 17.91
CA GLY A 90 12.19 7.79 18.82
C GLY A 90 11.13 8.65 18.14
N GLY A 91 11.00 8.60 16.80
CA GLY A 91 10.02 9.38 16.05
C GLY A 91 10.39 10.84 15.88
#